data_AF-A0A1V5XN22-F1
#
_entry.id   AF-A0A1V5XN22-F1
#
_cell.length_a   1.000
_cell.length_b   1.000
_cell.length_c   1.000
_cell.angle_alpha   90.00
_cell.angle_beta   90.00
_cell.angle_gamma   90.00
#
_symmetry.space_group_name_H-M   'P 1'
#
loop_
_entity.id
_entity.type
_entity.pdbx_description
1 polymer ?
#
loop_
_entity_poly.entity_id
_entity_poly.type
_entity_poly.pdbx_seq_one_letter_code
_entity_poly.pdbx_strand_id
1 'polypeptide(L)'
;MTDCRAARLLVLLGFVLLGCSSNHHVSPWPRVESFQPLMTPSSLEEQLERVASEMQSEGLTLVHEVCGRFDDVEGFCIRGYEGHDDLGHERNALRVATRYGVVMALGPPSAEEAARGEGISWVVRLADRWDSGTDINDDGMPDVVVVRASKGLEIWGLHYRGASPYPMDGVVPMTEAMDIDGDGRPELMAAVPTRAEPVKPQLVEILEFKSGRYRPDTPLVRRYHAVKGEAMRDMPTEAAAVQMAWHRFRAGEDVADVLKALDERIARMGESSKAVRASLRRWRNWLASTMAEERRGRE
;
A
#
# COMPACT_ATOMS: atom_id res chain seq x y z
N MET A 1 45.04 -18.05 -48.78
CA MET A 1 44.99 -19.42 -48.21
C MET A 1 46.02 -19.52 -47.10
N THR A 2 45.61 -19.29 -45.85
CA THR A 2 46.04 -20.01 -44.64
C THR A 2 45.31 -19.45 -43.43
N ASP A 3 44.79 -20.37 -42.63
CA ASP A 3 44.03 -20.20 -41.39
C ASP A 3 44.75 -19.39 -40.30
N CYS A 4 43.95 -18.69 -39.48
CA CYS A 4 44.29 -18.49 -38.08
C CYS A 4 43.02 -18.53 -37.23
N ARG A 5 42.66 -19.75 -36.80
CA ARG A 5 41.80 -20.00 -35.63
C ARG A 5 42.66 -19.83 -34.37
N ALA A 6 42.16 -19.09 -33.38
CA ALA A 6 42.07 -19.54 -31.97
C ALA A 6 41.88 -18.36 -30.99
N ALA A 7 41.11 -18.65 -29.94
CA ALA A 7 41.09 -17.99 -28.63
C ALA A 7 40.31 -16.67 -28.45
N ARG A 8 38.99 -16.81 -28.27
CA ARG A 8 38.21 -16.03 -27.28
C ARG A 8 37.25 -17.01 -26.60
N LEU A 9 37.73 -17.73 -25.58
CA LEU A 9 37.65 -17.38 -24.16
C LEU A 9 36.19 -17.27 -23.67
N LEU A 10 35.78 -18.35 -23.01
CA LEU A 10 34.62 -18.53 -22.14
C LEU A 10 34.07 -17.25 -21.51
N VAL A 11 32.82 -16.90 -21.86
CA VAL A 11 31.89 -16.14 -21.00
C VAL A 11 30.55 -16.87 -21.07
N LEU A 12 30.45 -17.95 -20.30
CA LEU A 12 29.22 -18.74 -20.13
C LEU A 12 29.20 -19.15 -18.66
N LEU A 13 28.04 -18.96 -18.01
CA LEU A 13 27.70 -19.14 -16.58
C LEU A 13 27.98 -17.94 -15.65
N GLY A 14 27.01 -17.04 -15.55
CA GLY A 14 26.97 -15.98 -14.54
C GLY A 14 25.63 -15.27 -14.42
N PHE A 15 24.52 -15.98 -14.60
CA PHE A 15 23.12 -15.50 -14.58
C PHE A 15 22.29 -16.78 -14.29
N VAL A 16 21.39 -16.96 -13.33
CA VAL A 16 20.68 -16.12 -12.36
C VAL A 16 20.27 -17.08 -11.22
N LEU A 17 20.82 -16.89 -10.01
CA LEU A 17 20.24 -17.41 -8.76
C LEU A 17 19.60 -16.23 -8.00
N LEU A 18 18.78 -15.44 -8.69
CA LEU A 18 17.82 -14.56 -8.04
C LEU A 18 16.63 -15.42 -7.63
N GLY A 19 16.84 -16.24 -6.62
CA GLY A 19 15.74 -16.89 -5.91
C GLY A 19 14.83 -15.78 -5.40
N CYS A 20 13.54 -15.87 -5.74
CA CYS A 20 12.51 -15.03 -5.15
C CYS A 20 12.43 -15.39 -3.66
N SER A 21 13.24 -14.76 -2.82
CA SER A 21 13.07 -14.81 -1.37
C SER A 21 11.91 -13.88 -1.03
N SER A 22 10.70 -14.31 -1.37
CA SER A 22 9.53 -13.75 -0.72
C SER A 22 9.64 -14.18 0.75
N ASN A 23 10.11 -13.28 1.62
CA ASN A 23 10.02 -13.42 3.08
C ASN A 23 8.55 -13.32 3.49
N HIS A 24 7.74 -14.26 3.02
CA HIS A 24 6.51 -14.60 3.68
C HIS A 24 6.95 -15.47 4.85
N HIS A 25 7.13 -14.84 6.01
CA HIS A 25 7.02 -15.55 7.27
C HIS A 25 5.58 -16.05 7.39
N VAL A 26 5.24 -17.07 6.60
CA VAL A 26 4.08 -17.91 6.88
C VAL A 26 4.41 -18.52 8.24
N SER A 27 3.55 -18.28 9.23
CA SER A 27 3.71 -18.86 10.57
C SER A 27 4.17 -20.30 10.41
N PRO A 28 5.29 -20.72 11.05
CA PRO A 28 5.81 -22.06 10.86
C PRO A 28 4.67 -23.01 11.16
N TRP A 29 4.19 -23.70 10.11
CA TRP A 29 3.18 -24.71 10.28
C TRP A 29 3.63 -25.58 11.45
N PRO A 30 2.77 -25.82 12.45
CA PRO A 30 3.14 -26.69 13.55
C PRO A 30 3.72 -27.95 12.91
N ARG A 31 4.83 -28.47 13.45
CA ARG A 31 5.38 -29.74 12.98
C ARG A 31 4.34 -30.82 13.27
N VAL A 32 3.40 -31.00 12.36
CA VAL A 32 2.32 -31.96 12.51
C VAL A 32 2.93 -33.31 12.16
N GLU A 33 3.03 -34.18 13.15
CA GLU A 33 3.44 -35.57 12.96
C GLU A 33 2.43 -36.36 12.11
N SER A 34 1.23 -35.80 11.88
CA SER A 34 0.15 -36.38 11.08
C SER A 34 -0.69 -35.30 10.40
N PHE A 35 -1.17 -35.60 9.18
CA PHE A 35 -2.13 -34.75 8.43
C PHE A 35 -3.58 -34.95 8.87
N GLN A 36 -3.91 -35.94 9.70
CA GLN A 36 -5.30 -36.18 10.15
C GLN A 36 -5.97 -34.97 10.83
N PRO A 37 -5.29 -34.19 11.70
CA PRO A 37 -5.85 -32.97 12.29
C PRO A 37 -6.15 -31.88 11.25
N LEU A 38 -5.49 -31.91 10.09
CA LEU A 38 -5.77 -31.01 8.98
C LEU A 38 -6.97 -31.45 8.15
N MET A 39 -7.39 -32.71 8.28
CA MET A 39 -8.50 -33.32 7.52
C MET A 39 -9.83 -33.31 8.29
N THR A 40 -9.81 -33.05 9.60
CA THR A 40 -11.03 -32.98 10.41
C THR A 40 -11.48 -31.52 10.49
N PRO A 41 -12.66 -31.16 9.95
CA PRO A 41 -13.17 -29.80 10.06
C PRO A 41 -13.30 -29.44 11.55
N SER A 42 -12.64 -28.37 11.97
CA SER A 42 -12.78 -27.84 13.33
C SER A 42 -13.90 -26.81 13.34
N SER A 43 -14.48 -26.60 14.51
CA SER A 43 -15.36 -25.45 14.67
C SER A 43 -14.55 -24.14 14.61
N LEU A 44 -15.21 -23.02 14.32
CA LEU A 44 -14.57 -21.70 14.43
C LEU A 44 -14.07 -21.47 15.86
N GLU A 45 -14.82 -21.91 16.87
CA GLU A 45 -14.47 -21.73 18.29
C GLU A 45 -13.19 -22.50 18.67
N GLU A 46 -13.04 -23.75 18.21
CA GLU A 46 -11.80 -24.53 18.39
C GLU A 46 -10.59 -23.86 17.73
N GLN A 47 -10.78 -23.23 16.56
CA GLN A 47 -9.72 -22.46 15.90
C GLN A 47 -9.36 -21.21 16.69
N LEU A 48 -10.35 -20.52 17.24
CA LEU A 48 -10.15 -19.34 18.07
C LEU A 48 -9.45 -19.65 19.39
N GLU A 49 -9.77 -20.77 20.04
CA GLU A 49 -9.05 -21.25 21.23
C GLU A 49 -7.58 -21.58 20.91
N ARG A 50 -7.33 -22.24 19.76
CA ARG A 50 -5.96 -22.52 19.30
C ARG A 50 -5.17 -21.23 19.08
N VAL A 51 -5.76 -20.25 18.40
CA VAL A 51 -5.12 -18.94 18.18
C VAL A 51 -4.85 -18.24 19.52
N ALA A 52 -5.80 -18.27 20.46
CA ALA A 52 -5.60 -17.67 21.78
C ALA A 52 -4.44 -18.33 22.54
N SER A 53 -4.34 -19.65 22.51
CA SER A 53 -3.22 -20.38 23.12
C SER A 53 -1.88 -20.06 22.46
N GLU A 54 -1.83 -19.96 21.13
CA GLU A 54 -0.62 -19.54 20.38
C GLU A 54 -0.18 -18.15 20.84
N MET A 55 -1.08 -17.16 20.82
CA MET A 55 -0.77 -15.77 21.17
C MET A 55 -0.40 -15.60 22.63
N GLN A 56 -1.03 -16.34 23.54
CA GLN A 56 -0.66 -16.33 24.95
C GLN A 56 0.76 -16.86 25.17
N SER A 57 1.18 -17.89 24.42
CA SER A 57 2.55 -18.42 24.50
C SER A 57 3.61 -17.43 23.98
N GLU A 58 3.19 -16.49 23.12
CA GLU A 58 4.00 -15.36 22.62
C GLU A 58 3.97 -14.14 23.56
N GLY A 59 3.30 -14.22 24.71
CA GLY A 59 3.14 -13.10 25.64
C GLY A 59 2.20 -12.00 25.14
N LEU A 60 1.35 -12.30 24.16
CA LEU A 60 0.40 -11.36 23.59
C LEU A 60 -1.01 -11.55 24.20
N THR A 61 -1.75 -10.46 24.30
CA THR A 61 -3.09 -10.40 24.86
C THR A 61 -4.08 -9.93 23.81
N LEU A 62 -5.30 -10.50 23.81
CA LEU A 62 -6.36 -10.10 22.89
C LEU A 62 -6.87 -8.70 23.26
N VAL A 63 -6.83 -7.76 22.32
CA VAL A 63 -7.30 -6.38 22.52
C VAL A 63 -8.58 -6.07 21.74
N HIS A 64 -8.74 -6.68 20.56
CA HIS A 64 -9.85 -6.42 19.67
C HIS A 64 -10.30 -7.73 19.01
N GLU A 65 -11.61 -7.88 18.84
CA GLU A 65 -12.22 -8.98 18.12
C GLU A 65 -13.38 -8.43 17.27
N VAL A 66 -13.37 -8.77 15.98
CA VAL A 66 -14.47 -8.47 15.06
C VAL A 66 -14.85 -9.77 14.36
N CYS A 67 -16.08 -10.22 14.55
CA CYS A 67 -16.61 -11.40 13.91
C CYS A 67 -17.68 -11.03 12.89
N GLY A 68 -17.70 -11.75 11.78
CA GLY A 68 -18.63 -11.53 10.69
C GLY A 68 -19.00 -12.84 10.00
N ARG A 69 -19.68 -12.72 8.87
CA ARG A 69 -20.07 -13.86 8.02
C ARG A 69 -19.77 -13.53 6.56
N PHE A 70 -19.37 -14.55 5.82
CA PHE A 70 -19.43 -14.55 4.37
C PHE A 70 -20.88 -14.78 3.91
N ASP A 71 -21.20 -14.39 2.68
CA ASP A 71 -22.54 -14.56 2.08
C ASP A 71 -23.06 -16.00 2.17
N ASP A 72 -22.17 -16.98 2.05
CA ASP A 72 -22.48 -18.42 2.09
C ASP A 72 -22.62 -18.99 3.53
N VAL A 73 -23.05 -18.15 4.48
CA VAL A 73 -23.39 -18.53 5.87
C VAL A 73 -22.18 -18.86 6.76
N GLU A 74 -20.97 -18.87 6.22
CA GLU A 74 -19.74 -19.19 6.95
C GLU A 74 -19.25 -18.02 7.81
N GLY A 75 -18.89 -18.29 9.06
CA GLY A 75 -18.37 -17.27 9.98
C GLY A 75 -16.87 -17.09 9.89
N PHE A 76 -16.40 -15.88 10.19
CA PHE A 76 -14.99 -15.57 10.44
C PHE A 76 -14.87 -14.70 11.69
N CYS A 77 -13.67 -14.68 12.28
CA CYS A 77 -13.31 -13.69 13.30
C CYS A 77 -11.89 -13.17 13.06
N ILE A 78 -11.75 -11.86 13.13
CA ILE A 78 -10.51 -11.10 13.11
C ILE A 78 -10.16 -10.79 14.56
N ARG A 79 -8.94 -11.13 14.98
CA ARG A 79 -8.44 -10.87 16.34
C ARG A 79 -7.12 -10.12 16.29
N GLY A 80 -7.09 -8.98 16.98
CA GLY A 80 -5.91 -8.17 17.22
C GLY A 80 -5.31 -8.47 18.58
N TYR A 81 -4.00 -8.63 18.62
CA TYR A 81 -3.25 -8.94 19.83
C TYR A 81 -2.11 -7.95 20.03
N GLU A 82 -1.88 -7.59 21.29
CA GLU A 82 -0.82 -6.66 21.70
C GLU A 82 -0.04 -7.23 22.89
N GLY A 83 1.24 -6.90 22.97
CA GLY A 83 2.13 -7.27 24.07
C GLY A 83 3.49 -6.60 23.93
N HIS A 84 4.46 -7.07 24.70
CA HIS A 84 5.85 -6.59 24.64
C HIS A 84 6.82 -7.77 24.62
N ASP A 85 7.99 -7.61 23.99
CA ASP A 85 9.09 -8.57 24.11
C ASP A 85 9.84 -8.42 25.45
N ASP A 86 10.82 -9.29 25.71
CA ASP A 86 11.66 -9.26 26.93
C ASP A 86 12.50 -7.97 27.07
N LEU A 87 12.63 -7.19 25.98
CA LEU A 87 13.33 -5.91 25.95
C LEU A 87 12.38 -4.71 26.12
N GLY A 88 11.07 -4.97 26.22
CA GLY A 88 10.04 -3.95 26.36
C GLY A 88 9.64 -3.28 25.04
N HIS A 89 9.98 -3.85 23.88
CA HIS A 89 9.47 -3.36 22.61
C HIS A 89 8.03 -3.84 22.39
N GLU A 90 7.19 -2.95 21.87
CA GLU A 90 5.80 -3.29 21.50
C GLU A 90 5.76 -4.39 20.42
N ARG A 91 4.83 -5.34 20.59
CA ARG A 91 4.55 -6.42 19.64
C ARG A 91 3.07 -6.45 19.35
N ASN A 92 2.74 -6.50 18.05
CA ASN A 92 1.37 -6.58 17.57
C ASN A 92 1.20 -7.78 16.65
N ALA A 93 0.07 -8.48 16.77
CA ALA A 93 -0.29 -9.56 15.86
C ALA A 93 -1.76 -9.49 15.46
N LEU A 94 -2.05 -9.96 14.25
CA LEU A 94 -3.38 -10.07 13.69
C LEU A 94 -3.60 -11.51 13.21
N ARG A 95 -4.76 -12.06 13.55
CA ARG A 95 -5.19 -13.39 13.12
C ARG A 95 -6.60 -13.31 12.58
N VAL A 96 -6.83 -13.90 11.42
CA VAL A 96 -8.18 -14.11 10.87
C VAL A 96 -8.43 -15.60 10.81
N ALA A 97 -9.44 -16.06 11.54
CA ALA A 97 -9.81 -17.47 11.60
C ALA A 97 -11.18 -17.71 10.97
N THR A 98 -11.29 -18.85 10.30
CA THR A 98 -12.53 -19.45 9.81
C THR A 98 -12.63 -20.88 10.34
N ARG A 99 -13.73 -21.59 10.08
CA ARG A 99 -13.84 -23.04 10.37
C ARG A 99 -12.79 -23.89 9.64
N TYR A 100 -12.15 -23.35 8.60
CA TYR A 100 -11.11 -24.06 7.83
C TYR A 100 -9.71 -23.84 8.38
N GLY A 101 -9.52 -22.89 9.31
CA GLY A 101 -8.22 -22.55 9.89
C GLY A 101 -7.97 -21.05 9.94
N VAL A 102 -6.71 -20.70 10.22
CA VAL A 102 -6.24 -19.31 10.15
C VAL A 102 -5.96 -18.98 8.68
N VAL A 103 -6.75 -18.07 8.11
CA VAL A 103 -6.65 -17.66 6.70
C VAL A 103 -5.73 -16.46 6.49
N MET A 104 -5.39 -15.75 7.58
CA MET A 104 -4.47 -14.63 7.61
C MET A 104 -3.75 -14.58 8.95
N ALA A 105 -2.43 -14.48 8.92
CA ALA A 105 -1.59 -14.35 10.11
C ALA A 105 -0.52 -13.30 9.84
N LEU A 106 -0.64 -12.14 10.49
CA LEU A 106 0.35 -11.07 10.39
C LEU A 106 0.94 -10.81 11.78
N GLY A 107 2.26 -10.76 11.87
CA GLY A 107 2.97 -10.61 13.13
C GLY A 107 2.81 -11.80 14.11
N PRO A 108 3.41 -11.69 15.32
CA PRO A 108 4.26 -10.59 15.73
C PRO A 108 5.55 -10.50 14.89
N PRO A 109 6.10 -9.29 14.66
CA PRO A 109 7.39 -9.18 13.99
C PRO A 109 8.47 -9.89 14.82
N SER A 110 9.49 -10.40 14.14
CA SER A 110 10.71 -10.84 14.80
C SER A 110 11.40 -9.65 15.49
N ALA A 111 12.28 -9.92 16.46
CA ALA A 111 13.02 -8.86 17.14
C ALA A 111 13.86 -8.00 16.17
N GLU A 112 14.37 -8.59 15.09
CA GLU A 112 15.10 -7.85 14.06
C GLU A 112 14.18 -6.93 13.25
N GLU A 113 13.01 -7.42 12.82
CA GLU A 113 11.99 -6.61 12.14
C GLU A 113 11.52 -5.46 13.04
N ALA A 114 11.22 -5.75 14.31
CA ALA A 114 10.85 -4.74 15.30
C ALA A 114 11.97 -3.69 15.50
N ALA A 115 13.23 -4.11 15.59
CA ALA A 115 14.37 -3.20 15.71
C ALA A 115 14.57 -2.31 14.47
N ARG A 116 14.13 -2.75 13.29
CA ARG A 116 14.09 -1.94 12.06
C ARG A 116 12.87 -1.03 11.99
N GLY A 117 12.00 -1.05 13.00
CA GLY A 117 10.73 -0.32 13.01
C GLY A 117 9.70 -0.94 12.07
N GLU A 118 9.85 -2.21 11.67
CA GLU A 118 8.85 -2.92 10.87
C GLU A 118 7.73 -3.39 11.79
N GLY A 119 6.77 -2.49 12.00
CA GLY A 119 5.53 -2.77 12.73
C GLY A 119 4.38 -3.12 11.79
N ILE A 120 3.45 -3.91 12.32
CA ILE A 120 2.09 -3.98 11.78
C ILE A 120 1.10 -3.54 12.85
N SER A 121 0.10 -2.78 12.44
CA SER A 121 -1.03 -2.40 13.30
C SER A 121 -2.34 -2.69 12.56
N TRP A 122 -3.28 -3.33 13.24
CA TRP A 122 -4.62 -3.51 12.71
C TRP A 122 -5.41 -2.21 12.82
N VAL A 123 -6.04 -1.79 11.73
CA VAL A 123 -6.95 -0.65 11.70
C VAL A 123 -8.38 -1.21 11.83
N VAL A 124 -8.88 -1.26 13.06
CA VAL A 124 -10.25 -1.74 13.34
C VAL A 124 -11.27 -0.92 12.58
N ARG A 125 -11.07 0.41 12.51
CA ARG A 125 -11.93 1.33 11.78
C ARG A 125 -11.08 2.36 11.04
N LEU A 126 -11.20 2.38 9.71
CA LEU A 126 -10.52 3.31 8.83
C LEU A 126 -11.30 4.63 8.77
N ALA A 127 -10.59 5.74 9.03
CA ALA A 127 -11.12 7.11 9.04
C ALA A 127 -12.45 7.27 9.84
N ASP A 128 -12.55 6.56 10.96
CA ASP A 128 -13.73 6.54 11.84
C ASP A 128 -15.06 6.17 11.15
N ARG A 129 -15.03 5.58 9.95
CA ARG A 129 -16.21 5.28 9.14
C ARG A 129 -16.29 3.85 8.62
N TRP A 130 -15.17 3.27 8.22
CA TRP A 130 -15.15 1.97 7.54
C TRP A 130 -14.56 0.89 8.45
N ASP A 131 -15.40 -0.05 8.87
CA ASP A 131 -14.99 -1.13 9.78
C ASP A 131 -14.23 -2.22 9.02
N SER A 132 -13.07 -2.62 9.55
CA SER A 132 -12.45 -3.90 9.16
C SER A 132 -13.43 -5.04 9.45
N GLY A 133 -13.48 -6.03 8.56
CA GLY A 133 -14.45 -7.12 8.57
C GLY A 133 -15.74 -6.80 7.82
N THR A 134 -15.82 -5.66 7.13
CA THR A 134 -16.91 -5.32 6.21
C THR A 134 -16.38 -5.22 4.79
N ASP A 135 -17.26 -5.31 3.79
CA ASP A 135 -16.91 -5.08 2.39
C ASP A 135 -16.80 -3.57 2.15
N ILE A 136 -15.59 -3.01 2.25
CA ILE A 136 -15.37 -1.56 2.13
C ILE A 136 -15.19 -1.15 0.67
N ASN A 137 -14.94 -2.09 -0.23
CA ASN A 137 -14.63 -1.83 -1.64
C ASN A 137 -15.69 -2.31 -2.63
N ASP A 138 -16.76 -2.94 -2.13
CA ASP A 138 -17.93 -3.46 -2.88
C ASP A 138 -17.55 -4.57 -3.88
N ASP A 139 -16.67 -5.48 -3.47
CA ASP A 139 -16.33 -6.70 -4.23
C ASP A 139 -17.04 -7.97 -3.75
N GLY A 140 -17.90 -7.84 -2.73
CA GLY A 140 -18.65 -8.93 -2.11
C GLY A 140 -17.86 -9.69 -1.03
N MET A 141 -16.65 -9.27 -0.70
CA MET A 141 -15.82 -9.93 0.32
C MET A 141 -15.54 -8.98 1.50
N PRO A 142 -15.51 -9.51 2.75
CA PRO A 142 -15.06 -8.72 3.89
C PRO A 142 -13.58 -8.32 3.76
N ASP A 143 -13.27 -7.09 4.15
CA ASP A 143 -11.92 -6.53 4.03
C ASP A 143 -11.23 -6.37 5.38
N VAL A 144 -9.92 -6.52 5.41
CA VAL A 144 -9.09 -6.21 6.58
C VAL A 144 -8.12 -5.09 6.25
N VAL A 145 -8.16 -4.03 7.06
CA VAL A 145 -7.29 -2.87 6.90
C VAL A 145 -6.14 -2.95 7.90
N VAL A 146 -4.91 -2.87 7.43
CA VAL A 146 -3.72 -2.85 8.28
C VAL A 146 -2.80 -1.70 7.88
N VAL A 147 -2.02 -1.19 8.82
CA VAL A 147 -0.91 -0.28 8.55
C VAL A 147 0.39 -1.03 8.76
N ARG A 148 1.29 -0.95 7.79
CA ARG A 148 2.68 -1.36 7.93
C ARG A 148 3.58 -0.13 7.93
N ALA A 149 4.49 -0.06 8.89
CA ALA A 149 5.37 1.09 9.06
C ALA A 149 6.15 1.47 7.78
N SER A 150 6.55 0.48 6.98
CA SER A 150 7.32 0.71 5.74
C SER A 150 6.47 0.86 4.47
N LYS A 151 5.18 0.50 4.49
CA LYS A 151 4.33 0.42 3.29
C LYS A 151 3.04 1.24 3.37
N GLY A 152 2.73 1.83 4.53
CA GLY A 152 1.46 2.53 4.74
C GLY A 152 0.29 1.55 4.91
N LEU A 153 -0.89 1.99 4.49
CA LEU A 153 -2.12 1.20 4.49
C LEU A 153 -2.03 0.02 3.50
N GLU A 154 -2.44 -1.16 3.93
CA GLU A 154 -2.75 -2.32 3.10
C GLU A 154 -4.21 -2.74 3.36
N ILE A 155 -4.93 -3.13 2.30
CA ILE A 155 -6.27 -3.68 2.39
C ILE A 155 -6.23 -5.10 1.86
N TRP A 156 -6.80 -6.03 2.62
CA TRP A 156 -6.79 -7.46 2.34
C TRP A 156 -8.20 -7.97 2.19
N GLY A 157 -8.49 -8.55 1.02
CA GLY A 157 -9.74 -9.27 0.79
C GLY A 157 -9.71 -10.61 1.52
N LEU A 158 -10.72 -10.87 2.35
CA LEU A 158 -10.88 -12.13 3.07
C LEU A 158 -11.70 -13.12 2.27
N HIS A 159 -11.16 -14.32 2.10
CA HIS A 159 -11.90 -15.49 1.62
C HIS A 159 -11.96 -16.56 2.73
N TYR A 160 -12.91 -17.48 2.62
CA TYR A 160 -13.10 -18.55 3.60
C TYR A 160 -11.86 -19.46 3.77
N ARG A 161 -10.97 -19.50 2.78
CA ARG A 161 -9.73 -20.32 2.75
C ARG A 161 -8.43 -19.55 2.60
N GLY A 162 -8.47 -18.23 2.60
CA GLY A 162 -7.27 -17.42 2.42
C GLY A 162 -7.56 -15.93 2.49
N ALA A 163 -6.51 -15.14 2.50
CA ALA A 163 -6.60 -13.70 2.35
C ALA A 163 -5.50 -13.24 1.40
N SER A 164 -5.77 -12.18 0.65
CA SER A 164 -4.78 -11.59 -0.25
C SER A 164 -4.84 -10.06 -0.19
N PRO A 165 -3.68 -9.38 -0.21
CA PRO A 165 -3.66 -7.93 -0.28
C PRO A 165 -4.13 -7.48 -1.67
N TYR A 166 -4.93 -6.43 -1.73
CA TYR A 166 -5.21 -5.78 -3.01
C TYR A 166 -3.98 -5.02 -3.49
N PRO A 167 -3.56 -5.19 -4.75
CA PRO A 167 -2.51 -4.38 -5.34
C PRO A 167 -2.89 -2.89 -5.32
N MET A 168 -1.91 -2.03 -5.07
CA MET A 168 -2.07 -0.57 -5.10
C MET A 168 -1.06 0.03 -6.07
N ASP A 169 -1.54 0.81 -7.04
CA ASP A 169 -0.71 1.39 -8.11
C ASP A 169 -0.28 2.84 -7.83
N GLY A 170 -0.20 3.21 -6.55
CA GLY A 170 0.21 4.54 -6.12
C GLY A 170 1.72 4.76 -6.18
N VAL A 171 2.13 6.02 -6.34
CA VAL A 171 3.56 6.41 -6.30
C VAL A 171 4.11 6.60 -4.89
N VAL A 172 3.24 6.63 -3.90
CA VAL A 172 3.57 6.75 -2.48
C VAL A 172 2.71 5.77 -1.67
N PRO A 173 3.18 5.31 -0.50
CA PRO A 173 2.36 4.61 0.48
C PRO A 173 1.08 5.37 0.83
N MET A 174 -0.07 4.70 0.80
CA MET A 174 -1.35 5.29 1.24
C MET A 174 -1.37 5.43 2.76
N THR A 175 -1.94 6.51 3.28
CA THR A 175 -1.95 6.80 4.72
C THR A 175 -3.33 7.11 5.28
N GLU A 176 -4.26 7.52 4.41
CA GLU A 176 -5.59 8.00 4.77
C GLU A 176 -6.64 7.45 3.79
N ALA A 177 -7.91 7.68 4.11
CA ALA A 177 -9.05 7.33 3.26
C ALA A 177 -10.11 8.44 3.29
N MET A 178 -10.80 8.62 2.17
CA MET A 178 -11.85 9.64 2.00
C MET A 178 -12.85 9.17 0.95
N ASP A 179 -14.12 9.50 1.16
CA ASP A 179 -15.23 9.28 0.21
C ASP A 179 -15.35 10.51 -0.69
N ILE A 180 -14.78 10.47 -1.89
CA ILE A 180 -14.63 11.68 -2.72
C ILE A 180 -15.84 11.95 -3.63
N ASP A 181 -16.70 10.97 -3.86
CA ASP A 181 -17.95 11.12 -4.61
C ASP A 181 -19.23 10.94 -3.77
N GLY A 182 -19.10 10.58 -2.50
CA GLY A 182 -20.23 10.45 -1.58
C GLY A 182 -20.98 9.13 -1.73
N ASP A 183 -20.37 8.11 -2.34
CA ASP A 183 -21.03 6.83 -2.61
C ASP A 183 -21.04 5.87 -1.42
N GLY A 184 -20.36 6.23 -0.33
CA GLY A 184 -20.26 5.39 0.85
C GLY A 184 -18.94 4.64 1.00
N ARG A 185 -18.11 4.60 -0.04
CA ARG A 185 -16.87 3.83 -0.12
C ARG A 185 -15.64 4.74 0.05
N PRO A 186 -14.51 4.20 0.50
CA PRO A 186 -13.28 4.95 0.61
C PRO A 186 -12.45 4.89 -0.67
N GLU A 187 -12.04 6.04 -1.17
CA GLU A 187 -10.78 6.16 -1.90
C GLU A 187 -9.62 6.27 -0.91
N LEU A 188 -8.47 5.72 -1.27
CA LEU A 188 -7.25 5.85 -0.49
C LEU A 188 -6.50 7.09 -0.90
N MET A 189 -5.86 7.75 0.07
CA MET A 189 -5.08 8.95 -0.22
C MET A 189 -3.79 9.01 0.60
N ALA A 190 -2.84 9.77 0.08
CA ALA A 190 -1.64 10.14 0.80
C ALA A 190 -1.11 11.49 0.33
N ALA A 191 -0.48 12.22 1.26
CA ALA A 191 0.34 13.36 0.90
C ALA A 191 1.62 12.88 0.22
N VAL A 192 1.96 13.43 -0.93
CA VAL A 192 3.25 13.14 -1.57
C VAL A 192 4.34 13.89 -0.80
N PRO A 193 5.38 13.21 -0.28
CA PRO A 193 6.42 13.83 0.50
C PRO A 193 7.08 15.00 -0.24
N THR A 194 7.21 16.13 0.45
CA THR A 194 7.79 17.34 -0.12
C THR A 194 9.23 17.52 0.37
N ARG A 195 10.08 18.06 -0.50
CA ARG A 195 11.47 18.38 -0.13
C ARG A 195 11.52 19.69 0.66
N ALA A 196 12.52 19.83 1.52
CA ALA A 196 12.81 21.07 2.23
C ALA A 196 13.34 22.15 1.25
N GLU A 197 12.42 22.76 0.50
CA GLU A 197 12.72 23.74 -0.53
C GLU A 197 11.93 25.05 -0.34
N PRO A 198 12.34 26.17 -0.99
CA PRO A 198 11.57 27.41 -0.96
C PRO A 198 10.13 27.26 -1.47
N VAL A 199 9.90 26.39 -2.46
CA VAL A 199 8.55 26.07 -2.96
C VAL A 199 8.08 24.77 -2.32
N LYS A 200 7.01 24.85 -1.52
CA LYS A 200 6.41 23.74 -0.78
C LYS A 200 4.98 23.45 -1.28
N PRO A 201 4.82 22.72 -2.40
CA PRO A 201 3.50 22.32 -2.88
C PRO A 201 2.86 21.30 -1.93
N GLN A 202 1.54 21.30 -1.82
CA GLN A 202 0.79 20.25 -1.12
C GLN A 202 0.23 19.31 -2.18
N LEU A 203 0.97 18.24 -2.45
CA LEU A 203 0.61 17.24 -3.46
C LEU A 203 -0.13 16.10 -2.78
N VAL A 204 -1.19 15.60 -3.42
CA VAL A 204 -2.00 14.48 -2.92
C VAL A 204 -2.08 13.40 -3.99
N GLU A 205 -1.89 12.15 -3.58
CA GLU A 205 -2.16 10.94 -4.38
C GLU A 205 -3.53 10.37 -3.95
N ILE A 206 -4.32 9.89 -4.90
CA ILE A 206 -5.61 9.24 -4.64
C ILE A 206 -5.72 7.96 -5.47
N LEU A 207 -6.23 6.89 -4.86
CA LEU A 207 -6.52 5.62 -5.51
C LEU A 207 -7.97 5.19 -5.28
N GLU A 208 -8.67 4.80 -6.35
CA GLU A 208 -9.99 4.15 -6.30
C GLU A 208 -9.83 2.64 -6.50
N PHE A 209 -10.62 1.84 -5.79
CA PHE A 209 -10.70 0.41 -6.05
C PHE A 209 -11.43 0.11 -7.36
N LYS A 210 -10.74 -0.50 -8.32
CA LYS A 210 -11.33 -0.92 -9.59
C LYS A 210 -10.71 -2.19 -10.13
N SER A 211 -11.57 -3.18 -10.39
CA SER A 211 -11.16 -4.45 -11.00
C SER A 211 -10.10 -5.20 -10.17
N GLY A 212 -10.32 -5.30 -8.87
CA GLY A 212 -9.46 -6.07 -7.95
C GLY A 212 -8.17 -5.37 -7.52
N ARG A 213 -8.04 -4.05 -7.74
CA ARG A 213 -6.85 -3.27 -7.37
C ARG A 213 -7.17 -1.78 -7.18
N TYR A 214 -6.37 -1.09 -6.38
CA TYR A 214 -6.46 0.36 -6.18
C TYR A 214 -5.64 1.11 -7.24
N ARG A 215 -6.29 2.02 -7.98
CA ARG A 215 -5.72 2.67 -9.17
C ARG A 215 -5.82 4.20 -9.14
N PRO A 216 -4.80 4.93 -9.64
CA PRO A 216 -4.85 6.38 -9.75
C PRO A 216 -5.48 6.89 -11.05
N ASP A 217 -5.78 6.00 -12.00
CA ASP A 217 -6.13 6.38 -13.37
C ASP A 217 -7.60 6.14 -13.74
N THR A 218 -8.46 5.97 -12.74
CA THR A 218 -9.91 5.78 -12.93
C THR A 218 -10.63 7.09 -13.32
N PRO A 219 -11.84 7.02 -13.90
CA PRO A 219 -12.61 8.22 -14.22
C PRO A 219 -12.94 9.11 -13.01
N LEU A 220 -13.19 8.51 -11.84
CA LEU A 220 -13.48 9.26 -10.61
C LEU A 220 -12.25 10.04 -10.14
N VAL A 221 -11.11 9.38 -10.00
CA VAL A 221 -9.85 10.01 -9.57
C VAL A 221 -9.44 11.12 -10.55
N ARG A 222 -9.51 10.87 -11.87
CA ARG A 222 -9.21 11.90 -12.88
C ARG A 222 -10.09 13.13 -12.74
N ARG A 223 -11.40 12.95 -12.49
CA ARG A 223 -12.35 14.04 -12.29
C ARG A 223 -12.01 14.86 -11.04
N TYR A 224 -11.71 14.20 -9.92
CA TYR A 224 -11.27 14.87 -8.70
C TYR A 224 -10.05 15.75 -8.98
N HIS A 225 -9.02 15.18 -9.62
CA HIS A 225 -7.81 15.93 -9.94
C HIS A 225 -8.05 17.07 -10.93
N ALA A 226 -8.93 16.90 -11.92
CA ALA A 226 -9.31 17.99 -12.83
C ALA A 226 -9.93 19.18 -12.08
N VAL A 227 -10.87 18.92 -11.16
CA VAL A 227 -11.51 19.96 -10.34
C VAL A 227 -10.49 20.67 -9.44
N LYS A 228 -9.58 19.92 -8.79
CA LYS A 228 -8.53 20.51 -7.95
C LYS A 228 -7.54 21.34 -8.77
N GLY A 229 -7.14 20.86 -9.95
CA GLY A 229 -6.28 21.60 -10.88
C GLY A 229 -6.91 22.91 -11.34
N GLU A 230 -8.20 22.88 -11.67
CA GLU A 230 -8.95 24.08 -12.09
C GLU A 230 -9.02 25.13 -10.98
N ALA A 231 -9.29 24.71 -9.74
CA ALA A 231 -9.33 25.61 -8.59
C ALA A 231 -7.99 26.36 -8.36
N MET A 232 -6.87 25.82 -8.86
CA MET A 232 -5.54 26.41 -8.71
C MET A 232 -5.14 27.35 -9.86
N ARG A 233 -5.92 27.42 -10.94
CA ARG A 233 -5.58 28.16 -12.16
C ARG A 233 -5.24 29.63 -11.89
N ASP A 234 -6.04 30.27 -11.04
CA ASP A 234 -5.91 31.70 -10.75
C ASP A 234 -5.04 32.00 -9.52
N MET A 235 -4.46 30.98 -8.89
CA MET A 235 -3.60 31.15 -7.73
C MET A 235 -2.20 31.59 -8.17
N PRO A 236 -1.74 32.80 -7.80
CA PRO A 236 -0.51 33.36 -8.36
C PRO A 236 0.78 32.82 -7.70
N THR A 237 0.71 31.69 -6.99
CA THR A 237 1.85 31.17 -6.21
C THR A 237 2.60 30.06 -6.94
N GLU A 238 3.88 29.92 -6.59
CA GLU A 238 4.75 28.94 -7.23
C GLU A 238 4.44 27.52 -6.76
N ALA A 239 3.96 27.39 -5.52
CA ALA A 239 3.44 26.14 -5.00
C ALA A 239 2.17 25.72 -5.75
N ALA A 240 1.25 26.64 -6.02
CA ALA A 240 0.04 26.36 -6.80
C ALA A 240 0.36 25.95 -8.24
N ALA A 241 1.39 26.53 -8.86
CA ALA A 241 1.81 26.12 -10.21
C ALA A 241 2.29 24.65 -10.24
N VAL A 242 3.04 24.19 -9.24
CA VAL A 242 3.47 22.79 -9.13
C VAL A 242 2.30 21.87 -8.81
N GLN A 243 1.41 22.26 -7.88
CA GLN A 243 0.20 21.49 -7.55
C GLN A 243 -0.73 21.35 -8.76
N MET A 244 -0.95 22.44 -9.51
CA MET A 244 -1.75 22.42 -10.73
C MET A 244 -1.14 21.46 -11.76
N ALA A 245 0.18 21.49 -11.98
CA ALA A 245 0.84 20.56 -12.90
C ALA A 245 0.62 19.09 -12.47
N TRP A 246 0.75 18.78 -11.18
CA TRP A 246 0.46 17.46 -10.63
C TRP A 246 -1.00 17.03 -10.87
N HIS A 247 -1.96 17.89 -10.55
CA HIS A 247 -3.38 17.61 -10.75
C HIS A 247 -3.75 17.44 -12.22
N ARG A 248 -3.20 18.24 -13.13
CA ARG A 248 -3.43 18.11 -14.58
C ARG A 248 -2.91 16.77 -15.11
N PHE A 249 -1.71 16.35 -14.70
CA PHE A 249 -1.19 15.03 -15.04
C PHE A 249 -2.10 13.90 -14.52
N ARG A 250 -2.49 13.95 -13.24
CA ARG A 250 -3.40 12.97 -12.64
C ARG A 250 -4.80 12.96 -13.27
N ALA A 251 -5.25 14.09 -13.82
CA ALA A 251 -6.46 14.18 -14.63
C ALA A 251 -6.35 13.49 -16.01
N GLY A 252 -5.15 13.04 -16.40
CA GLY A 252 -4.88 12.37 -17.66
C GLY A 252 -4.49 13.29 -18.81
N GLU A 253 -4.08 14.54 -18.53
CA GLU A 253 -3.51 15.42 -19.55
C GLU A 253 -2.15 14.92 -20.06
N ASP A 254 -1.78 15.33 -21.28
CA ASP A 254 -0.49 14.93 -21.84
C ASP A 254 0.69 15.51 -21.03
N VAL A 255 1.67 14.66 -20.76
CA VAL A 255 2.85 14.97 -19.95
C VAL A 255 3.65 16.13 -20.56
N ALA A 256 3.78 16.19 -21.88
CA ALA A 256 4.55 17.25 -22.53
C ALA A 256 3.88 18.62 -22.34
N ASP A 257 2.56 18.68 -22.45
CA ASP A 257 1.78 19.91 -22.25
C ASP A 257 1.83 20.39 -20.79
N VAL A 258 1.71 19.46 -19.83
CA VAL A 258 1.85 19.77 -18.40
C VAL A 258 3.22 20.35 -18.08
N LEU A 259 4.30 19.71 -18.54
CA LEU A 259 5.67 20.16 -18.27
C LEU A 259 5.98 21.47 -18.99
N LYS A 260 5.48 21.66 -20.22
CA LYS A 260 5.63 22.91 -20.98
C LYS A 260 5.00 24.09 -20.23
N ALA A 261 3.80 23.93 -19.68
CA ALA A 261 3.14 25.00 -18.92
C ALA A 261 3.95 25.42 -17.68
N LEU A 262 4.59 24.46 -17.01
CA LEU A 262 5.49 24.74 -15.88
C LEU A 262 6.79 25.42 -16.32
N ASP A 263 7.38 24.98 -17.43
CA ASP A 263 8.58 25.59 -18.03
C ASP A 263 8.32 27.07 -18.44
N GLU A 264 7.16 27.37 -19.01
CA GLU A 264 6.74 28.74 -19.33
C GLU A 264 6.57 29.61 -18.08
N ARG A 265 6.01 29.06 -16.99
CA ARG A 265 5.92 29.77 -15.70
C ARG A 265 7.31 30.11 -15.16
N ILE A 266 8.25 29.16 -15.20
CA ILE A 266 9.65 29.35 -14.77
C ILE A 266 10.33 30.44 -15.60
N ALA A 267 10.10 30.47 -16.91
CA ALA A 267 10.71 31.43 -17.84
C ALA A 267 10.27 32.89 -17.57
N ARG A 268 9.05 33.11 -17.07
CA ARG A 268 8.52 34.45 -16.75
C ARG A 268 9.07 35.04 -15.44
N MET A 269 9.78 34.25 -14.62
CA MET A 269 10.28 34.74 -13.33
C MET A 269 11.50 35.66 -13.51
N GLY A 270 11.56 36.78 -12.77
CA GLY A 270 12.71 37.69 -12.76
C GLY A 270 13.93 37.19 -11.96
N GLU A 271 15.04 37.94 -12.01
CA GLU A 271 16.32 37.57 -11.35
C GLU A 271 16.25 37.55 -9.82
N SER A 272 15.40 38.36 -9.20
CA SER A 272 15.16 38.36 -7.75
C SER A 272 14.60 37.01 -7.24
N SER A 273 14.08 36.17 -8.13
CA SER A 273 13.49 34.86 -7.81
C SER A 273 14.44 33.69 -8.05
N LYS A 274 15.76 33.88 -8.13
CA LYS A 274 16.74 32.83 -8.49
C LYS A 274 16.58 31.53 -7.68
N ALA A 275 16.41 31.62 -6.35
CA ALA A 275 16.24 30.45 -5.49
C ALA A 275 14.92 29.71 -5.75
N VAL A 276 13.83 30.46 -5.95
CA VAL A 276 12.50 29.93 -6.27
C VAL A 276 12.50 29.28 -7.66
N ARG A 277 13.11 29.93 -8.66
CA ARG A 277 13.30 29.40 -10.01
C ARG A 277 14.06 28.08 -10.00
N ALA A 278 15.12 27.98 -9.20
CA ALA A 278 15.87 26.73 -9.03
C ALA A 278 15.04 25.63 -8.37
N SER A 279 14.20 25.98 -7.38
CA SER A 279 13.27 25.04 -6.74
C SER A 279 12.21 24.52 -7.71
N LEU A 280 11.58 25.39 -8.50
CA LEU A 280 10.63 24.97 -9.53
C LEU A 280 11.26 24.03 -10.58
N ARG A 281 12.51 24.28 -10.99
CA ARG A 281 13.22 23.37 -11.92
C ARG A 281 13.42 21.97 -11.32
N ARG A 282 13.73 21.88 -10.01
CA ARG A 282 13.84 20.57 -9.34
C ARG A 282 12.49 19.87 -9.25
N TRP A 283 11.42 20.60 -8.93
CA TRP A 283 10.05 20.07 -8.96
C TRP A 283 9.65 19.58 -10.35
N ARG A 284 9.90 20.37 -11.39
CA ARG A 284 9.67 20.02 -12.79
C ARG A 284 10.40 18.73 -13.19
N ASN A 285 11.68 18.59 -12.81
CA ASN A 285 12.46 17.40 -13.10
C ASN A 285 11.97 16.17 -12.33
N TRP A 286 11.59 16.35 -11.07
CA TRP A 286 11.00 15.27 -10.27
C TRP A 286 9.68 14.79 -10.89
N LEU A 287 8.76 15.72 -11.23
CA LEU A 287 7.51 15.41 -11.93
C LEU A 287 7.76 14.62 -13.22
N ALA A 288 8.71 15.06 -14.06
CA ALA A 288 9.05 14.38 -15.29
C ALA A 288 9.54 12.93 -15.05
N SER A 289 10.34 12.69 -14.00
CA SER A 289 10.81 11.34 -13.64
C SER A 289 9.65 10.45 -13.19
N THR A 290 8.82 10.94 -12.27
CA THR A 290 7.66 10.20 -11.75
C THR A 290 6.68 9.83 -12.87
N MET A 291 6.38 10.78 -13.77
CA MET A 291 5.48 10.54 -14.91
C MET A 291 6.05 9.51 -15.89
N ALA A 292 7.38 9.51 -16.10
CA ALA A 292 8.05 8.54 -16.97
C ALA A 292 8.09 7.14 -16.34
N GLU A 293 8.31 7.04 -15.03
CA GLU A 293 8.26 5.78 -14.28
C GLU A 293 6.88 5.13 -14.35
N GLU A 294 5.81 5.90 -14.13
CA GLU A 294 4.45 5.39 -14.24
C GLU A 294 4.09 4.93 -15.65
N ARG A 295 4.48 5.67 -16.69
CA ARG A 295 4.24 5.26 -18.08
C ARG A 295 4.88 3.90 -18.36
N ARG A 296 6.13 3.69 -17.91
CA ARG A 296 6.82 2.39 -18.04
C ARG A 296 6.14 1.26 -17.27
N GLY A 297 5.50 1.55 -16.14
CA GLY A 297 4.77 0.54 -15.37
C GLY A 297 3.45 0.09 -15.99
N ARG A 298 2.95 0.81 -17.01
CA ARG A 298 1.69 0.48 -17.73
C ARG A 298 1.90 -0.25 -19.06
N GLU A 299 3.13 -0.28 -19.56
CA GLU A 299 3.53 -0.99 -20.80
C GLU A 299 3.91 -2.45 -20.50
#